data_AF-A0A1X0RDF3-F1
#
_entry.id   AF-A0A1X0RDF3-F1
#
_cell.length_a   1.000
_cell.length_b   1.000
_cell.length_c   1.000
_cell.angle_alpha   90.00
_cell.angle_beta   90.00
_cell.angle_gamma   90.00
#
_symmetry.space_group_name_H-M   'P 1'
#
loop_
_entity.id
_entity.type
_entity.pdbx_description
1 polymer ?
#
loop_
_entity_poly.entity_id
_entity_poly.type
_entity_poly.pdbx_seq_one_letter_code
_entity_poly.pdbx_strand_id
1 'polypeptide(L)'
;MLNNFFIQDIPSIGRHEKENKKVKRYYRAPPKSKTPKTPVRLSRRIRGETPEEITELDEIVDENDRIRQLDIAERPNEADKDDSLPAIENIYVPLTLRSIGTTIWSLGTLNTGKGRSKSWSSRGCKYKHPYPIGYRATKSHFGNEYTMGIEANSNGEPVFTVQLNSTTFTGKTPTAPWTEACIRSKSSSTRVSGPLFFGFSDPLTMCLIENMEGYQEASLPEENSD
;
A
#
# COMPACT_ATOMS: atom_id res chain seq x y z
N MET A 1 -28.98 -48.51 50.30
CA MET A 1 -30.12 -48.42 49.37
C MET A 1 -29.58 -47.93 48.03
N LEU A 2 -29.84 -48.70 46.96
CA LEU A 2 -29.93 -48.33 45.52
C LEU A 2 -28.76 -47.53 44.90
N ASN A 3 -28.25 -47.79 43.70
CA ASN A 3 -28.34 -48.86 42.71
C ASN A 3 -27.24 -48.57 41.66
N ASN A 4 -26.57 -49.63 41.22
CA ASN A 4 -25.93 -49.94 39.92
C ASN A 4 -25.96 -48.91 38.77
N PHE A 5 -24.83 -48.83 38.02
CA PHE A 5 -24.63 -49.17 36.57
C PHE A 5 -23.15 -48.85 36.20
N PHE A 6 -22.19 -49.78 35.99
CA PHE A 6 -21.93 -50.72 34.85
C PHE A 6 -21.92 -49.96 33.50
N ILE A 7 -20.89 -49.86 32.62
CA ILE A 7 -19.90 -50.79 31.96
C ILE A 7 -18.86 -49.88 31.23
N GLN A 8 -17.53 -49.96 31.37
CA GLN A 8 -16.51 -50.85 30.76
C GLN A 8 -16.29 -50.80 29.21
N ASP A 9 -15.08 -50.37 28.85
CA ASP A 9 -14.18 -50.76 27.73
C ASP A 9 -14.62 -50.79 26.26
N ILE A 10 -13.91 -50.02 25.41
CA ILE A 10 -13.70 -50.32 23.99
C ILE A 10 -12.24 -49.98 23.59
N PRO A 11 -11.48 -50.92 22.99
CA PRO A 11 -10.21 -50.64 22.31
C PRO A 11 -10.29 -50.72 20.76
N SER A 12 -9.47 -49.89 20.11
CA SER A 12 -8.54 -50.18 18.98
C SER A 12 -9.00 -50.56 17.53
N ILE A 13 -8.45 -49.78 16.57
CA ILE A 13 -7.87 -50.09 15.23
C ILE A 13 -8.71 -50.73 14.10
N GLY A 14 -8.65 -50.11 12.90
CA GLY A 14 -8.86 -50.79 11.61
C GLY A 14 -8.86 -49.89 10.36
N ARG A 15 -7.84 -50.03 9.49
CA ARG A 15 -7.73 -49.48 8.11
C ARG A 15 -8.63 -50.22 7.12
N HIS A 16 -9.06 -49.60 6.01
CA HIS A 16 -8.73 -50.05 4.64
C HIS A 16 -9.25 -49.13 3.52
N GLU A 17 -8.53 -49.18 2.40
CA GLU A 17 -8.56 -48.39 1.17
C GLU A 17 -9.82 -48.55 0.32
N LYS A 18 -10.06 -47.56 -0.57
CA LYS A 18 -10.54 -47.83 -1.94
C LYS A 18 -9.87 -46.89 -2.96
N GLU A 19 -8.92 -47.45 -3.72
CA GLU A 19 -8.61 -47.02 -5.08
C GLU A 19 -9.76 -47.37 -6.04
N ASN A 20 -10.00 -46.57 -7.10
CA ASN A 20 -10.16 -47.10 -8.46
C ASN A 20 -10.17 -46.02 -9.57
N LYS A 21 -9.08 -46.06 -10.35
CA LYS A 21 -8.96 -46.13 -11.83
C LYS A 21 -9.49 -45.02 -12.77
N LYS A 22 -8.48 -44.34 -13.34
CA LYS A 22 -8.27 -43.71 -14.66
C LYS A 22 -9.16 -44.16 -15.84
N VAL A 23 -9.50 -43.20 -16.71
CA VAL A 23 -9.39 -43.34 -18.20
C VAL A 23 -8.95 -42.01 -18.84
N LYS A 24 -7.84 -42.04 -19.61
CA LYS A 24 -7.41 -41.00 -20.54
C LYS A 24 -8.01 -41.26 -21.93
N ARG A 25 -8.40 -40.21 -22.67
CA ARG A 25 -8.42 -40.23 -24.15
C ARG A 25 -7.82 -38.94 -24.69
N TYR A 26 -6.84 -39.11 -25.56
CA TYR A 26 -6.13 -38.07 -26.31
C TYR A 26 -6.88 -37.74 -27.60
N TYR A 27 -6.89 -36.47 -28.02
CA TYR A 27 -6.78 -36.06 -29.42
C TYR A 27 -5.96 -34.75 -29.51
N ARG A 28 -5.07 -34.68 -30.51
CA ARG A 28 -4.05 -33.65 -30.77
C ARG A 28 -4.60 -32.56 -31.72
N ALA A 29 -4.11 -31.32 -31.57
CA ALA A 29 -4.57 -30.06 -32.16
C ALA A 29 -4.15 -29.79 -33.64
N PRO A 30 -4.64 -28.70 -34.26
CA PRO A 30 -3.72 -27.70 -34.84
C PRO A 30 -4.15 -26.21 -34.60
N PRO A 31 -3.28 -25.23 -34.92
CA PRO A 31 -3.24 -23.90 -34.29
C PRO A 31 -4.11 -22.86 -35.02
N LYS A 32 -4.57 -21.83 -34.30
CA LYS A 32 -5.13 -20.61 -34.90
C LYS A 32 -4.58 -19.35 -34.25
N SER A 33 -4.22 -18.44 -35.13
CA SER A 33 -3.49 -17.19 -34.97
C SER A 33 -4.36 -16.01 -34.51
N LYS A 34 -3.68 -15.01 -33.94
CA LYS A 34 -3.95 -13.55 -33.89
C LYS A 34 -5.33 -13.07 -33.39
N THR A 35 -5.35 -12.46 -32.20
CA THR A 35 -5.53 -11.00 -31.94
C THR A 35 -5.78 -10.76 -30.45
N PRO A 36 -5.28 -9.66 -29.84
CA PRO A 36 -5.59 -9.33 -28.46
C PRO A 36 -7.05 -8.89 -28.37
N LYS A 37 -7.89 -9.68 -27.70
CA LYS A 37 -9.23 -9.24 -27.30
C LYS A 37 -9.09 -8.27 -26.13
N THR A 38 -9.23 -6.99 -26.41
CA THR A 38 -9.57 -5.99 -25.40
C THR A 38 -10.84 -6.46 -24.66
N PRO A 39 -10.86 -6.52 -23.32
CA PRO A 39 -12.11 -6.78 -22.62
C PRO A 39 -13.03 -5.58 -22.80
N VAL A 40 -14.08 -5.75 -23.61
CA VAL A 40 -15.20 -4.80 -23.65
C VAL A 40 -15.94 -4.96 -22.32
N ARG A 41 -15.58 -4.13 -21.34
CA ARG A 41 -16.33 -3.98 -20.10
C ARG A 41 -17.64 -3.27 -20.41
N LEU A 42 -18.69 -4.05 -20.68
CA LEU A 42 -20.06 -3.55 -20.74
C LEU A 42 -20.54 -3.20 -19.33
N SER A 43 -20.22 -2.00 -18.85
CA SER A 43 -20.96 -1.41 -17.73
C SER A 43 -22.26 -0.84 -18.29
N ARG A 44 -23.39 -1.51 -18.01
CA ARG A 44 -24.72 -0.91 -18.16
C ARG A 44 -24.80 0.29 -17.22
N ARG A 45 -24.80 1.49 -17.79
CA ARG A 45 -25.18 2.72 -17.08
C ARG A 45 -26.68 2.62 -16.79
N ILE A 46 -27.07 2.72 -15.52
CA ILE A 46 -28.47 2.97 -15.17
C ILE A 46 -28.82 4.33 -15.79
N ARG A 47 -29.85 4.30 -16.63
CA ARG A 47 -30.35 5.41 -17.43
C ARG A 47 -31.10 6.37 -16.49
N GLY A 48 -30.62 7.61 -16.32
CA GLY A 48 -31.47 8.65 -15.75
C GLY A 48 -30.88 9.77 -14.90
N GLU A 49 -29.56 9.91 -14.72
CA GLU A 49 -29.01 11.10 -14.04
C GLU A 49 -28.00 11.79 -14.95
N THR A 50 -28.36 12.98 -15.42
CA THR A 50 -27.46 13.94 -16.06
C THR A 50 -26.60 14.58 -14.97
N PRO A 51 -25.27 14.42 -14.99
CA PRO A 51 -24.40 15.30 -14.22
C PRO A 51 -24.45 16.66 -14.90
N GLU A 52 -25.05 17.65 -14.25
CA GLU A 52 -24.92 19.04 -14.66
C GLU A 52 -23.45 19.47 -14.54
N GLU A 53 -23.00 20.25 -15.52
CA GLU A 53 -21.74 20.99 -15.71
C GLU A 53 -20.80 21.17 -14.48
N ILE A 54 -20.13 20.10 -14.04
CA ILE A 54 -19.01 20.18 -13.07
C ILE A 54 -17.69 19.66 -13.69
N THR A 55 -17.77 18.97 -14.83
CA THR A 55 -16.63 18.32 -15.49
C THR A 55 -15.51 19.27 -15.91
N GLU A 56 -15.82 20.47 -16.39
CA GLU A 56 -14.78 21.36 -16.94
C GLU A 56 -13.79 21.86 -15.89
N LEU A 57 -14.25 22.15 -14.67
CA LEU A 57 -13.37 22.66 -13.61
C LEU A 57 -12.52 21.56 -12.97
N ASP A 58 -13.09 20.37 -12.80
CA ASP A 58 -12.39 19.20 -12.28
C ASP A 58 -11.33 18.71 -13.29
N GLU A 59 -11.62 18.77 -14.60
CA GLU A 59 -10.67 18.49 -15.67
C GLU A 59 -9.47 19.46 -15.66
N ILE A 60 -9.70 20.75 -15.42
CA ILE A 60 -8.63 21.76 -15.32
C ILE A 60 -7.75 21.54 -14.08
N VAL A 61 -8.36 21.14 -12.96
CA VAL A 61 -7.64 20.87 -11.69
C VAL A 61 -6.76 19.63 -11.79
N ASP A 62 -7.28 18.55 -12.39
CA ASP A 62 -6.50 17.34 -12.67
C ASP A 62 -5.40 17.61 -13.71
N GLU A 63 -5.63 18.51 -14.68
CA GLU A 63 -4.59 18.90 -15.64
C GLU A 63 -3.46 19.68 -14.97
N ASN A 64 -3.74 20.55 -13.99
CA ASN A 64 -2.68 21.26 -13.24
C ASN A 64 -1.81 20.33 -12.41
N ASP A 65 -2.42 19.33 -11.78
CA ASP A 65 -1.74 18.24 -11.10
C ASP A 65 -0.83 17.47 -12.04
N ARG A 66 -1.36 17.15 -13.22
CA ARG A 66 -0.65 16.44 -14.28
C ARG A 66 0.53 17.25 -14.80
N ILE A 67 0.34 18.54 -15.05
CA ILE A 67 1.40 19.47 -15.46
C ILE A 67 2.49 19.52 -14.40
N ARG A 68 2.16 19.60 -13.11
CA ARG A 68 3.18 19.55 -12.04
C ARG A 68 3.95 18.23 -12.02
N GLN A 69 3.27 17.10 -12.21
CA GLN A 69 3.93 15.80 -12.28
C GLN A 69 4.84 15.69 -13.51
N LEU A 70 4.41 16.22 -14.66
CA LEU A 70 5.20 16.28 -15.87
C LEU A 70 6.41 17.21 -15.72
N ASP A 71 6.25 18.40 -15.14
CA ASP A 71 7.36 19.33 -14.87
C ASP A 71 8.42 18.70 -13.94
N ILE A 72 7.98 17.90 -12.95
CA ILE A 72 8.88 17.12 -12.08
C ILE A 72 9.61 16.03 -12.88
N ALA A 73 8.92 15.38 -13.84
CA ALA A 73 9.48 14.31 -14.65
C ALA A 73 10.42 14.83 -15.77
N GLU A 74 10.17 16.01 -16.32
CA GLU A 74 10.91 16.61 -17.43
C GLU A 74 12.19 17.36 -17.01
N ARG A 75 12.38 17.61 -15.71
CA ARG A 75 13.63 18.21 -15.21
C ARG A 75 14.82 17.30 -15.55
N PRO A 76 15.78 17.79 -16.35
CA PRO A 76 16.88 16.97 -16.86
C PRO A 76 17.67 16.35 -15.71
N ASN A 77 17.91 15.06 -15.84
CA ASN A 77 18.77 14.32 -14.93
C ASN A 77 20.22 14.66 -15.29
N GLU A 78 20.95 15.32 -14.40
CA GLU A 78 22.42 15.29 -14.48
C GLU A 78 22.98 13.87 -14.21
N ALA A 79 22.10 12.89 -13.92
CA ALA A 79 22.43 11.51 -13.58
C ALA A 79 22.24 10.48 -14.72
N ASP A 80 22.05 10.89 -15.98
CA ASP A 80 21.81 9.95 -17.11
C ASP A 80 23.08 9.20 -17.59
N LYS A 81 23.90 8.68 -16.69
CA LYS A 81 25.04 7.81 -17.04
C LYS A 81 25.17 6.50 -16.27
N ASP A 82 24.31 6.20 -15.31
CA ASP A 82 24.34 4.89 -14.65
C ASP A 82 22.96 4.56 -14.09
N ASP A 83 22.40 3.40 -14.47
CA ASP A 83 21.14 2.86 -13.93
C ASP A 83 21.32 2.33 -12.49
N SER A 84 22.50 2.55 -11.90
CA SER A 84 22.76 2.30 -10.49
C SER A 84 22.05 3.37 -9.65
N LEU A 85 21.32 2.93 -8.62
CA LEU A 85 20.84 3.85 -7.59
C LEU A 85 22.07 4.60 -7.05
N PRO A 86 22.02 5.94 -6.90
CA PRO A 86 23.13 6.68 -6.34
C PRO A 86 23.51 6.10 -4.98
N ALA A 87 24.79 6.07 -4.67
CA ALA A 87 25.28 5.57 -3.38
C ALA A 87 24.48 6.26 -2.26
N ILE A 88 23.75 5.45 -1.49
CA ILE A 88 22.72 5.88 -0.52
C ILE A 88 23.30 6.83 0.52
N GLU A 89 24.61 6.69 0.79
CA GLU A 89 25.39 7.51 1.70
C GLU A 89 25.30 9.03 1.42
N ASN A 90 24.89 9.44 0.22
CA ASN A 90 24.78 10.84 -0.17
C ASN A 90 23.35 11.34 -0.40
N ILE A 91 22.33 10.56 -0.01
CA ILE A 91 20.93 10.93 -0.23
C ILE A 91 20.32 11.47 1.07
N TYR A 92 19.96 12.75 1.04
CA TYR A 92 19.38 13.46 2.18
C TYR A 92 18.01 14.04 1.83
N VAL A 93 17.18 14.21 2.86
CA VAL A 93 15.92 14.96 2.76
C VAL A 93 16.19 16.45 3.03
N PRO A 94 15.44 17.38 2.41
CA PRO A 94 14.26 17.14 1.57
C PRO A 94 14.58 16.60 0.18
N LEU A 95 13.75 15.68 -0.30
CA LEU A 95 13.90 15.00 -1.59
C LEU A 95 12.55 14.79 -2.26
N THR A 96 12.45 15.09 -3.56
CA THR A 96 11.25 14.79 -4.36
C THR A 96 11.42 13.48 -5.14
N LEU A 97 10.52 12.54 -4.90
CA LEU A 97 10.41 11.29 -5.63
C LEU A 97 9.78 11.56 -7.00
N ARG A 98 10.60 11.62 -8.06
CA ARG A 98 10.13 11.95 -9.42
C ARG A 98 9.04 11.02 -9.94
N SER A 99 9.13 9.73 -9.62
CA SER A 99 8.19 8.69 -10.01
C SER A 99 6.75 8.91 -9.51
N ILE A 100 6.56 9.63 -8.40
CA ILE A 100 5.28 9.76 -7.69
C ILE A 100 4.89 11.24 -7.49
N GLY A 101 5.85 12.16 -7.58
CA GLY A 101 5.64 13.58 -7.27
C GLY A 101 5.39 13.85 -5.78
N THR A 102 5.98 13.04 -4.91
CA THR A 102 5.93 13.22 -3.45
C THR A 102 7.27 13.75 -2.96
N THR A 103 7.24 14.83 -2.17
CA THR A 103 8.44 15.40 -1.54
C THR A 103 8.54 14.94 -0.10
N ILE A 104 9.57 14.15 0.21
CA ILE A 104 9.89 13.73 1.58
C ILE A 104 10.68 14.85 2.25
N TRP A 105 10.24 15.29 3.42
CA TRP A 105 10.89 16.32 4.22
C TRP A 105 11.65 15.76 5.42
N SER A 106 11.14 14.66 5.99
CA SER A 106 11.71 13.99 7.15
C SER A 106 11.43 12.51 7.04
N LEU A 107 12.44 11.67 7.26
CA LEU A 107 12.25 10.23 7.39
C LEU A 107 11.73 9.84 8.77
N GLY A 108 11.93 10.65 9.81
CA GLY A 108 11.57 10.29 11.17
C GLY A 108 12.51 9.26 11.80
N THR A 109 12.00 8.48 12.74
CA THR A 109 12.75 7.43 13.46
C THR A 109 11.98 6.11 13.46
N LEU A 110 12.69 5.00 13.44
CA LEU A 110 12.06 3.68 13.53
C LEU A 110 11.66 3.38 14.96
N ASN A 111 10.45 2.88 15.14
CA ASN A 111 10.04 2.35 16.44
C ASN A 111 10.65 0.96 16.63
N THR A 112 11.68 0.88 17.47
CA THR A 112 12.41 -0.34 17.76
C THR A 112 11.85 -1.07 18.98
N GLY A 113 12.24 -2.34 19.14
CA GLY A 113 11.86 -3.18 20.27
C GLY A 113 11.03 -4.39 19.88
N LYS A 114 10.84 -5.28 20.86
CA LYS A 114 10.17 -6.57 20.65
C LYS A 114 8.73 -6.37 20.15
N GLY A 115 8.36 -7.10 19.11
CA GLY A 115 7.01 -7.11 18.55
C GLY A 115 6.57 -5.88 17.77
N ARG A 116 7.48 -4.97 17.43
CA ARG A 116 7.18 -3.82 16.56
C ARG A 116 6.99 -4.21 15.09
N SER A 117 7.38 -5.43 14.70
CA SER A 117 7.16 -5.94 13.35
C SER A 117 5.67 -6.08 12.95
N LYS A 118 4.72 -6.08 13.90
CA LYS A 118 3.27 -6.10 13.63
C LYS A 118 2.75 -4.81 13.01
N SER A 119 3.41 -3.68 13.29
CA SER A 119 3.04 -2.38 12.74
C SER A 119 3.77 -2.07 11.44
N TRP A 120 4.48 -3.05 10.84
CA TRP A 120 5.07 -2.90 9.51
C TRP A 120 3.99 -2.93 8.43
N SER A 121 4.37 -2.56 7.21
CA SER A 121 3.51 -2.78 6.05
C SER A 121 3.09 -4.25 5.92
N SER A 122 1.87 -4.45 5.44
CA SER A 122 1.27 -5.79 5.37
C SER A 122 2.03 -6.70 4.41
N ARG A 123 1.92 -8.02 4.58
CA ARG A 123 2.55 -9.01 3.68
C ARG A 123 2.08 -8.92 2.22
N GLY A 124 0.93 -8.29 1.96
CA GLY A 124 0.41 -8.07 0.61
C GLY A 124 0.94 -6.80 -0.06
N CYS A 125 1.69 -5.96 0.66
CA CYS A 125 2.34 -4.78 0.09
C CYS A 125 3.53 -5.19 -0.78
N LYS A 126 3.82 -4.40 -1.83
CA LYS A 126 4.97 -4.62 -2.72
C LYS A 126 6.29 -4.69 -1.93
N TYR A 127 6.40 -3.85 -0.91
CA TYR A 127 7.55 -3.77 -0.03
C TYR A 127 7.09 -3.99 1.41
N LYS A 128 7.83 -4.83 2.14
CA LYS A 128 7.63 -5.05 3.56
C LYS A 128 8.62 -4.18 4.33
N HIS A 129 8.14 -3.16 5.03
CA HIS A 129 8.98 -2.16 5.69
C HIS A 129 8.31 -1.61 6.96
N PRO A 130 9.08 -1.09 7.92
CA PRO A 130 8.52 -0.35 9.05
C PRO A 130 7.95 1.01 8.58
N TYR A 131 7.05 1.57 9.39
CA TYR A 131 6.59 2.94 9.24
C TYR A 131 7.32 3.83 10.25
N PRO A 132 8.20 4.73 9.80
CA PRO A 132 8.92 5.62 10.71
C PRO A 132 7.99 6.65 11.38
N ILE A 133 8.18 6.88 12.68
CA ILE A 133 7.49 7.92 13.44
C ILE A 133 8.19 9.27 13.20
N GLY A 134 7.44 10.33 12.98
CA GLY A 134 7.96 11.64 12.58
C GLY A 134 8.29 11.74 11.09
N TYR A 135 7.91 10.74 10.29
CA TYR A 135 7.93 10.83 8.84
C TYR A 135 7.08 12.03 8.39
N ARG A 136 7.58 12.84 7.46
CA ARG A 136 6.87 13.99 6.90
C ARG A 136 7.09 14.08 5.40
N ALA A 137 6.03 14.23 4.64
CA ALA A 137 6.07 14.42 3.20
C ALA A 137 4.98 15.39 2.72
N THR A 138 5.14 15.96 1.53
CA THR A 138 4.08 16.71 0.84
C THR A 138 3.81 16.13 -0.53
N LYS A 139 2.56 16.27 -0.98
CA LYS A 139 2.13 15.88 -2.33
C LYS A 139 1.10 16.86 -2.84
N SER A 140 1.29 17.33 -4.07
CA SER A 140 0.23 18.00 -4.82
C SER A 140 -0.72 16.95 -5.37
N HIS A 141 -2.01 17.07 -5.03
CA HIS A 141 -3.07 16.27 -5.63
C HIS A 141 -4.42 17.02 -5.66
N PHE A 142 -5.25 16.82 -6.68
CA PHE A 142 -6.52 17.51 -6.94
C PHE A 142 -6.42 19.04 -6.76
N GLY A 143 -5.33 19.64 -7.26
CA GLY A 143 -5.06 21.08 -7.13
C GLY A 143 -4.77 21.55 -5.71
N ASN A 144 -4.65 20.63 -4.75
CA ASN A 144 -4.36 20.88 -3.35
C ASN A 144 -2.94 20.43 -3.01
N GLU A 145 -2.33 21.09 -2.03
CA GLU A 145 -1.09 20.61 -1.41
C GLU A 145 -1.42 19.93 -0.09
N TYR A 146 -1.15 18.63 -0.02
CA TYR A 146 -1.35 17.84 1.18
C TYR A 146 -0.04 17.68 1.92
N THR A 147 -0.07 17.91 3.23
CA THR A 147 1.02 17.53 4.13
C THR A 147 0.69 16.19 4.77
N MET A 148 1.57 15.22 4.63
CA MET A 148 1.42 13.87 5.15
C MET A 148 2.40 13.66 6.31
N GLY A 149 1.97 12.92 7.31
CA GLY A 149 2.78 12.63 8.48
C GLY A 149 2.53 11.24 9.05
N ILE A 150 3.46 10.80 9.91
CA ILE A 150 3.27 9.63 10.76
C ILE A 150 3.62 10.02 12.18
N GLU A 151 2.66 9.88 13.08
CA GLU A 151 2.80 10.21 14.50
C GLU A 151 2.70 8.93 15.33
N ALA A 152 3.24 8.94 16.56
CA ALA A 152 3.05 7.85 17.50
C ALA A 152 1.76 8.07 18.29
N ASN A 153 0.92 7.03 18.39
CA ASN A 153 -0.13 7.02 19.41
C ASN A 153 0.45 6.72 20.81
N SER A 154 -0.41 6.69 21.82
CA SER A 154 -0.02 6.40 23.21
C SER A 154 0.67 5.04 23.41
N ASN A 155 0.49 4.10 22.49
CA ASN A 155 1.12 2.77 22.51
C ASN A 155 2.41 2.72 21.66
N GLY A 156 2.81 3.85 21.07
CA GLY A 156 3.92 3.97 20.14
C GLY A 156 3.63 3.45 18.72
N GLU A 157 2.40 3.06 18.41
CA GLU A 157 2.06 2.58 17.06
C GLU A 157 1.87 3.76 16.09
N PRO A 158 2.20 3.58 14.80
CA PRO A 158 2.09 4.62 13.80
C PRO A 158 0.62 5.01 13.54
N VAL A 159 0.36 6.31 13.58
CA VAL A 159 -0.88 6.96 13.16
C VAL A 159 -0.55 7.82 11.96
N PHE A 160 -1.20 7.54 10.84
CA PHE A 160 -1.00 8.27 9.60
C PHE A 160 -1.86 9.53 9.62
N THR A 161 -1.26 10.64 9.24
CA THR A 161 -1.94 11.93 9.14
C THR A 161 -1.85 12.46 7.71
N VAL A 162 -2.93 13.08 7.25
CA VAL A 162 -2.99 13.87 6.01
C VAL A 162 -3.63 15.18 6.39
N GLN A 163 -2.96 16.29 6.10
CA GLN A 163 -3.42 17.62 6.41
C GLN A 163 -3.66 18.38 5.11
N LEU A 164 -4.82 19.03 5.04
CA LEU A 164 -5.20 19.98 4.01
C LEU A 164 -5.63 21.27 4.70
N ASN A 165 -4.90 22.36 4.47
CA ASN A 165 -5.11 23.64 5.15
C ASN A 165 -5.08 23.46 6.69
N SER A 166 -6.18 23.78 7.37
CA SER A 166 -6.34 23.61 8.83
C SER A 166 -6.97 22.28 9.25
N THR A 167 -7.33 21.42 8.29
CA THR A 167 -8.01 20.15 8.58
C THR A 167 -7.02 18.99 8.51
N THR A 168 -6.95 18.22 9.59
CA THR A 168 -6.14 17.01 9.67
C THR A 168 -7.03 15.78 9.69
N PHE A 169 -6.71 14.83 8.82
CA PHE A 169 -7.30 13.51 8.70
C PHE A 169 -6.34 12.49 9.26
N THR A 170 -6.84 11.53 10.05
CA THR A 170 -5.99 10.55 10.73
C THR A 170 -6.49 9.13 10.50
N GLY A 171 -5.57 8.15 10.47
CA GLY A 171 -5.96 6.74 10.38
C GLY A 171 -4.86 5.77 10.76
N LYS A 172 -5.24 4.50 11.00
CA LYS A 172 -4.33 3.41 11.37
C LYS A 172 -3.57 2.81 10.17
N THR A 173 -3.99 3.14 8.95
CA THR A 173 -3.36 2.68 7.71
C THR A 173 -3.08 3.90 6.84
N PRO A 174 -2.08 3.85 5.95
CA PRO A 174 -1.73 5.00 5.10
C PRO A 174 -2.88 5.41 4.17
N THR A 175 -3.77 4.48 3.80
CA THR A 175 -4.90 4.78 2.91
C THR A 175 -6.04 5.48 3.65
N ALA A 176 -6.29 5.17 4.93
CA ALA A 176 -7.42 5.69 5.68
C ALA A 176 -7.53 7.24 5.70
N PRO A 177 -6.48 8.01 6.09
CA PRO A 177 -6.58 9.46 6.12
C PRO A 177 -6.71 10.07 4.72
N TRP A 178 -6.13 9.43 3.70
CA TRP A 178 -6.31 9.84 2.30
C TRP A 178 -7.73 9.63 1.80
N THR A 179 -8.36 8.50 2.12
CA THR A 179 -9.77 8.26 1.78
C THR A 179 -10.66 9.34 2.38
N GLU A 180 -10.48 9.68 3.66
CA GLU A 180 -11.23 10.74 4.32
C GLU A 180 -10.97 12.13 3.70
N ALA A 181 -9.70 12.43 3.39
CA ALA A 181 -9.32 13.67 2.71
C ALA A 181 -9.98 13.78 1.34
N CYS A 182 -10.04 12.69 0.57
CA CYS A 182 -10.67 12.65 -0.75
C CYS A 182 -12.20 12.78 -0.67
N ILE A 183 -12.84 12.11 0.31
CA ILE A 183 -14.29 12.24 0.53
C ILE A 183 -14.69 13.68 0.83
N ARG A 184 -13.88 14.42 1.60
CA ARG A 184 -14.14 15.84 1.91
C ARG A 184 -13.69 16.81 0.83
N SER A 185 -12.85 16.35 -0.09
CA SER A 185 -12.48 17.10 -1.29
C SER A 185 -13.54 16.92 -2.39
N LYS A 186 -13.36 17.61 -3.51
CA LYS A 186 -14.20 17.43 -4.70
C LYS A 186 -14.02 16.05 -5.37
N SER A 187 -13.02 15.26 -4.94
CA SER A 187 -12.62 14.00 -5.57
C SER A 187 -13.12 12.75 -4.84
N SER A 188 -14.34 12.80 -4.30
CA SER A 188 -14.91 11.75 -3.43
C SER A 188 -15.05 10.37 -4.10
N SER A 189 -15.03 10.30 -5.44
CA SER A 189 -15.13 9.04 -6.20
C SER A 189 -13.78 8.37 -6.51
N THR A 190 -12.66 9.03 -6.23
CA THR A 190 -11.35 8.54 -6.68
C THR A 190 -10.79 7.45 -5.78
N ARG A 191 -10.31 6.37 -6.41
CA ARG A 191 -9.55 5.33 -5.70
C ARG A 191 -8.14 5.85 -5.41
N VAL A 192 -7.80 5.91 -4.12
CA VAL A 192 -6.48 6.33 -3.66
C VAL A 192 -5.65 5.16 -3.13
N SER A 193 -4.34 5.25 -3.32
CA SER A 193 -3.37 4.33 -2.71
C SER A 193 -2.52 5.12 -1.73
N GLY A 194 -2.80 4.97 -0.43
CA GLY A 194 -2.03 5.62 0.62
C GLY A 194 -0.52 5.33 0.53
N PRO A 195 -0.08 4.06 0.41
CA PRO A 195 1.34 3.74 0.26
C PRO A 195 2.00 4.39 -0.96
N LEU A 196 1.23 4.60 -2.04
CA LEU A 196 1.74 5.32 -3.20
C LEU A 196 1.94 6.80 -2.85
N PHE A 197 0.92 7.46 -2.30
CA PHE A 197 0.97 8.91 -2.04
C PHE A 197 1.97 9.30 -0.96
N PHE A 198 2.11 8.47 0.08
CA PHE A 198 3.18 8.61 1.08
C PHE A 198 4.58 8.31 0.52
N GLY A 199 4.73 7.86 -0.73
CA GLY A 199 6.04 7.57 -1.31
C GLY A 199 6.62 6.20 -0.94
N PHE A 200 5.91 5.39 -0.15
CA PHE A 200 6.34 4.04 0.24
C PHE A 200 6.30 3.01 -0.91
N SER A 201 5.76 3.39 -2.06
CA SER A 201 5.83 2.55 -3.28
C SER A 201 7.06 2.83 -4.14
N ASP A 202 7.90 3.79 -3.75
CA ASP A 202 9.13 4.12 -4.44
C ASP A 202 10.33 3.34 -3.89
N PRO A 203 11.17 2.72 -4.74
CA PRO A 203 12.37 2.01 -4.31
C PRO A 203 13.35 2.86 -3.51
N LEU A 204 13.47 4.16 -3.83
CA LEU A 204 14.39 5.06 -3.13
C LEU A 204 13.95 5.28 -1.69
N THR A 205 12.64 5.46 -1.46
CA THR A 205 12.09 5.52 -0.09
C THR A 205 12.38 4.24 0.68
N MET A 206 12.21 3.08 0.06
CA MET A 206 12.50 1.79 0.71
C MET A 206 13.97 1.68 1.08
N CYS A 207 14.84 2.06 0.15
CA CYS A 207 16.28 2.05 0.34
C CYS A 207 16.69 2.98 1.49
N LEU A 208 16.13 4.18 1.56
CA LEU A 208 16.35 5.10 2.67
C LEU A 208 15.91 4.52 4.02
N ILE A 209 14.73 3.89 4.08
CA ILE A 209 14.19 3.28 5.31
C ILE A 209 15.04 2.08 5.75
N GLU A 210 15.48 1.24 4.82
CA GLU A 210 16.33 0.07 5.09
C GLU A 210 17.68 0.44 5.70
N ASN A 211 18.18 1.65 5.42
CA ASN A 211 19.44 2.18 5.94
C ASN A 211 19.28 3.03 7.21
N MET A 212 18.06 3.16 7.74
CA MET A 212 17.84 3.86 9.02
C MET A 212 18.37 3.05 10.20
N GLU A 213 18.87 3.75 11.21
CA GLU A 213 19.23 3.15 12.49
C GLU A 213 18.03 2.42 13.11
N GLY A 214 18.29 1.23 13.67
CA GLY A 214 17.26 0.41 14.31
C GLY A 214 16.41 -0.44 13.36
N TYR A 215 16.69 -0.46 12.04
CA TYR A 215 15.90 -1.25 11.08
C TYR A 215 15.85 -2.74 11.44
N GLN A 216 16.99 -3.32 11.79
CA GLN A 216 17.08 -4.73 12.20
C GLN A 216 16.32 -4.99 13.49
N GLU A 217 16.43 -4.10 14.47
CA GLU A 217 15.76 -4.22 15.77
C GLU A 217 14.24 -4.10 15.64
N ALA A 218 13.76 -3.22 14.76
CA ALA A 218 12.33 -3.06 14.46
C ALA A 218 11.74 -4.30 13.77
N SER A 219 12.57 -5.16 13.18
CA SER A 219 12.14 -6.37 12.46
C SER A 219 11.88 -7.57 13.36
N LEU A 220 12.31 -7.50 14.62
CA LEU A 220 12.24 -8.62 15.56
C LEU A 220 10.78 -9.05 15.82
N PRO A 221 10.51 -10.37 15.85
CA PRO A 221 9.18 -10.91 16.15
C PRO A 221 8.80 -10.71 17.63
N GLU A 222 7.51 -10.90 17.98
CA GLU A 222 7.12 -11.08 19.38
C GLU A 222 7.70 -12.43 19.87
N GLU A 223 8.18 -12.51 21.11
CA GLU A 223 8.44 -13.82 21.73
C GLU A 223 7.09 -14.51 21.96
N ASN A 224 6.97 -15.76 21.54
CA ASN A 224 5.85 -16.58 21.95
C ASN A 224 5.98 -16.78 23.46
N SER A 225 5.03 -16.25 24.22
CA SER A 225 4.86 -16.63 25.61
C SER A 225 4.43 -18.11 25.64
N ASP A 226 5.39 -19.01 25.84
CA ASP A 226 5.13 -20.42 26.14
C ASP A 226 4.48 -20.58 27.53
#